data_AF-A0A7X5IWG0-F1
#
_entry.id   AF-A0A7X5IWG0-F1
#
_cell.length_a   1.000
_cell.length_b   1.000
_cell.length_c   1.000
_cell.angle_alpha   90.00
_cell.angle_beta   90.00
_cell.angle_gamma   90.00
#
_symmetry.space_group_name_H-M   'P 1'
#
loop_
_entity.id
_entity.type
_entity.pdbx_description
1 polymer ?
#
loop_
_entity_poly.entity_id
_entity_poly.type
_entity_poly.pdbx_seq_one_letter_code
_entity_poly.pdbx_strand_id
1 'polypeptide(L)'
;MEKPKCILTVDAEALPMRAPHDHVEKLIMGRYKSGDLYDGEWGIGRMMDIADKHNVQMTFFLDFAETELYGEEVINVGKYIVSRGHDLQVHCHYTFLERKIRECFPYAGKSYYAWYEDEEISSYMIDYCLEQYHKCIKEKGEFIIFRGGEYRFDKAILKKLKEKGVAADSSYHYMRPFKKPVQKQFFFENGLLELPVGIVPEWNKVPEKSLNFNEPYLYPEKRDDIAICLSEYETILRSFYNCYGSDALAVMLMHSWSFCFEKKRFQETGYIDRPNPYAAELFDCFLTYFKDKVDFICAGKAIEGHLSEHIDVVKFEEVFERPKQMELKNELEHLEELVRKKAGGRKIVIWGNGWIEARIMRIRDMQLLLNVPFYISRDGGKRKTWRGKPVKTFEESQLNPEKYYVLLIANTCFPEIRDNLQKAGFKEDLDYYDAARFLLNKLL
;
A
#
# COMPACT_ATOMS: atom_id res chain seq x y z
N MET A 1 -31.34 -12.09 -11.70
CA MET A 1 -30.58 -11.89 -10.46
C MET A 1 -30.03 -10.48 -10.50
N GLU A 2 -29.96 -9.80 -9.35
CA GLU A 2 -29.32 -8.49 -9.24
C GLU A 2 -27.83 -8.61 -9.59
N LYS A 3 -27.25 -7.58 -10.23
CA LYS A 3 -25.83 -7.60 -10.59
C LYS A 3 -25.00 -7.51 -9.30
N PRO A 4 -23.93 -8.31 -9.14
CA PRO A 4 -23.03 -8.13 -8.00
C PRO A 4 -22.37 -6.75 -8.07
N LYS A 5 -22.01 -6.21 -6.91
CA LYS A 5 -21.52 -4.83 -6.76
C LYS A 5 -19.99 -4.76 -6.73
N CYS A 6 -19.43 -3.75 -7.37
CA CYS A 6 -17.99 -3.45 -7.33
C CYS A 6 -17.77 -1.96 -7.06
N ILE A 7 -16.87 -1.67 -6.12
CA ILE A 7 -16.46 -0.32 -5.75
C ILE A 7 -15.15 -0.01 -6.46
N LEU A 8 -15.15 0.99 -7.35
CA LEU A 8 -13.93 1.45 -8.02
C LEU A 8 -13.26 2.53 -7.17
N THR A 9 -12.11 2.19 -6.60
CA THR A 9 -11.38 3.07 -5.69
C THR A 9 -10.06 3.52 -6.30
N VAL A 10 -9.67 4.75 -6.04
CA VAL A 10 -8.40 5.35 -6.48
C VAL A 10 -7.69 5.93 -5.26
N ASP A 11 -6.52 5.42 -4.94
CA ASP A 11 -5.63 6.08 -3.97
C ASP A 11 -4.92 7.24 -4.69
N ALA A 12 -5.32 8.48 -4.34
CA ALA A 12 -4.79 9.71 -4.89
C ALA A 12 -3.66 10.24 -3.99
N GLU A 13 -2.43 10.08 -4.46
CA GLU A 13 -1.22 10.29 -3.66
C GLU A 13 -0.07 10.78 -4.55
N ALA A 14 0.78 11.64 -4.00
CA ALA A 14 1.90 12.29 -4.63
C ALA A 14 3.23 11.97 -3.92
N LEU A 15 3.49 10.67 -3.67
CA LEU A 15 4.69 10.24 -2.95
C LEU A 15 5.98 10.74 -3.63
N PRO A 16 6.82 11.56 -2.95
CA PRO A 16 8.01 12.19 -3.54
C PRO A 16 9.00 11.23 -4.20
N MET A 17 9.04 9.97 -3.75
CA MET A 17 9.95 8.96 -4.30
C MET A 17 9.55 8.46 -5.70
N ARG A 18 8.35 8.79 -6.20
CA ARG A 18 7.79 8.26 -7.46
C ARG A 18 7.85 9.24 -8.63
N ALA A 19 8.28 10.48 -8.41
CA ALA A 19 8.55 11.44 -9.49
C ALA A 19 9.73 12.33 -9.10
N PRO A 20 10.44 12.93 -10.07
CA PRO A 20 11.61 13.76 -9.77
C PRO A 20 11.26 15.14 -9.20
N HIS A 21 10.07 15.66 -9.51
CA HIS A 21 9.54 16.97 -9.11
C HIS A 21 8.06 17.07 -9.51
N ASP A 22 7.38 18.17 -9.13
CA ASP A 22 5.98 18.47 -9.46
C ASP A 22 5.03 17.29 -9.13
N HIS A 23 5.18 16.75 -7.92
CA HIS A 23 4.59 15.46 -7.56
C HIS A 23 3.07 15.43 -7.68
N VAL A 24 2.35 16.49 -7.26
CA VAL A 24 0.90 16.57 -7.41
C VAL A 24 0.51 16.58 -8.89
N GLU A 25 1.13 17.44 -9.69
CA GLU A 25 0.83 17.55 -11.12
C GLU A 25 1.15 16.27 -11.89
N LYS A 26 2.21 15.54 -11.53
CA LYS A 26 2.62 14.31 -12.25
C LYS A 26 1.97 13.04 -11.74
N LEU A 27 1.86 12.86 -10.42
CA LEU A 27 1.40 11.60 -9.82
C LEU A 27 -0.11 11.58 -9.58
N ILE A 28 -0.71 12.72 -9.29
CA ILE A 28 -2.16 12.83 -9.10
C ILE A 28 -2.83 13.28 -10.40
N MET A 29 -2.46 14.45 -10.92
CA MET A 29 -3.11 15.02 -12.09
C MET A 29 -2.64 14.36 -13.38
N GLY A 30 -1.42 13.84 -13.42
CA GLY A 30 -0.81 13.25 -14.62
C GLY A 30 -0.75 14.23 -15.78
N ARG A 31 -0.40 15.50 -15.52
CA ARG A 31 -0.31 16.55 -16.54
C ARG A 31 1.08 16.65 -17.12
N TYR A 32 1.14 16.65 -18.45
CA TYR A 32 2.35 16.78 -19.23
C TYR A 32 2.25 18.01 -20.12
N LYS A 33 3.40 18.59 -20.49
CA LYS A 33 3.42 19.89 -21.17
C LYS A 33 3.07 19.73 -22.64
N SER A 34 2.52 20.81 -23.21
CA SER A 34 2.20 20.84 -24.63
C SER A 34 3.46 20.65 -25.50
N GLY A 35 3.37 19.74 -26.47
CA GLY A 35 4.50 19.32 -27.30
C GLY A 35 5.33 18.14 -26.76
N ASP A 36 5.05 17.64 -25.55
CA ASP A 36 5.58 16.36 -25.09
C ASP A 36 4.94 15.20 -25.88
N LEU A 37 5.63 14.05 -25.93
CA LEU A 37 5.13 12.83 -26.59
C LEU A 37 3.75 12.38 -26.05
N TYR A 38 3.44 12.77 -24.81
CA TYR A 38 2.20 12.41 -24.10
C TYR A 38 1.45 13.66 -23.59
N ASP A 39 1.36 14.70 -24.42
CA ASP A 39 0.61 15.94 -24.13
C ASP A 39 -0.79 15.63 -23.54
N GLY A 40 -1.19 16.42 -22.54
CA GLY A 40 -2.49 16.35 -21.89
C GLY A 40 -2.48 15.82 -20.45
N GLU A 41 -3.67 15.47 -19.97
CA GLU A 41 -3.92 14.98 -18.62
C GLU A 41 -4.18 13.46 -18.65
N TRP A 42 -3.43 12.71 -17.86
CA TRP A 42 -3.46 11.25 -17.78
C TRP A 42 -3.75 10.72 -16.38
N GLY A 43 -3.86 11.58 -15.36
CA GLY A 43 -4.16 11.17 -13.99
C GLY A 43 -5.66 11.13 -13.70
N ILE A 44 -6.06 11.65 -12.53
CA ILE A 44 -7.42 11.50 -12.03
C ILE A 44 -8.50 12.11 -12.94
N GLY A 45 -8.26 13.22 -13.64
CA GLY A 45 -9.30 13.77 -14.51
C GLY A 45 -9.54 12.90 -15.73
N ARG A 46 -8.53 12.26 -16.29
CA ARG A 46 -8.71 11.25 -17.36
C ARG A 46 -9.48 10.03 -16.87
N MET A 47 -9.24 9.59 -15.64
CA MET A 47 -10.01 8.51 -15.01
C MET A 47 -11.48 8.90 -14.85
N MET A 48 -11.75 10.10 -14.33
CA MET A 48 -13.10 10.65 -14.20
C MET A 48 -13.78 10.82 -15.56
N ASP A 49 -13.11 11.34 -16.58
CA ASP A 49 -13.66 11.48 -17.94
C ASP A 49 -14.13 10.13 -18.52
N ILE A 50 -13.35 9.08 -18.32
CA ILE A 50 -13.71 7.72 -18.76
C ILE A 50 -14.87 7.18 -17.92
N ALA A 51 -14.86 7.38 -16.61
CA ALA A 51 -15.93 6.92 -15.73
C ALA A 51 -17.27 7.63 -16.02
N ASP A 52 -17.23 8.95 -16.22
CA ASP A 52 -18.37 9.81 -16.59
C ASP A 52 -19.01 9.35 -17.90
N LYS A 53 -18.19 9.02 -18.92
CA LYS A 53 -18.66 8.44 -20.19
C LYS A 53 -19.53 7.19 -19.99
N HIS A 54 -19.26 6.42 -18.93
CA HIS A 54 -20.00 5.20 -18.58
C HIS A 54 -21.04 5.40 -17.47
N ASN A 55 -21.26 6.63 -17.01
CA ASN A 55 -22.11 6.97 -15.86
C ASN A 55 -21.70 6.26 -14.57
N VAL A 56 -20.40 6.08 -14.37
CA VAL A 56 -19.84 5.41 -13.18
C VAL A 56 -19.24 6.44 -12.24
N GLN A 57 -19.68 6.41 -10.99
CA GLN A 57 -19.12 7.26 -9.93
C GLN A 57 -18.00 6.50 -9.20
N MET A 58 -16.76 6.93 -9.40
CA MET A 58 -15.58 6.41 -8.67
C MET A 58 -15.44 7.02 -7.26
N THR A 59 -14.73 6.30 -6.38
CA THR A 59 -14.26 6.78 -5.07
C THR A 59 -12.77 7.09 -5.11
N PHE A 60 -12.38 8.27 -4.63
CA PHE A 60 -10.99 8.69 -4.51
C PHE A 60 -10.61 8.83 -3.02
N PHE A 61 -9.67 8.00 -2.58
CA PHE A 61 -9.02 8.13 -1.28
C PHE A 61 -7.84 9.09 -1.43
N LEU A 62 -8.03 10.35 -1.04
CA LEU A 62 -7.01 11.40 -1.17
C LEU A 62 -6.13 11.46 0.07
N ASP A 63 -4.81 11.46 -0.11
CA ASP A 63 -3.87 11.53 1.02
C ASP A 63 -3.84 12.92 1.65
N PHE A 64 -4.62 13.10 2.70
CA PHE A 64 -4.69 14.37 3.40
C PHE A 64 -3.47 14.63 4.29
N ALA A 65 -2.61 13.64 4.54
CA ALA A 65 -1.34 13.91 5.24
C ALA A 65 -0.33 14.64 4.33
N GLU A 66 -0.48 14.53 3.00
CA GLU A 66 0.39 15.21 2.04
C GLU A 66 0.19 16.73 2.01
N THR A 67 -0.83 17.29 2.68
CA THR A 67 -0.92 18.74 2.90
C THR A 67 0.27 19.28 3.68
N GLU A 68 0.95 18.46 4.48
CA GLU A 68 2.21 18.85 5.13
C GLU A 68 3.36 19.05 4.14
N LEU A 69 3.26 18.49 2.93
CA LEU A 69 4.26 18.63 1.88
C LEU A 69 3.84 19.65 0.82
N TYR A 70 2.58 19.63 0.41
CA TYR A 70 2.08 20.35 -0.78
C TYR A 70 0.99 21.38 -0.46
N GLY A 71 0.58 21.51 0.80
CA GLY A 71 -0.38 22.53 1.25
C GLY A 71 -1.70 22.51 0.47
N GLU A 72 -2.08 23.68 -0.05
CA GLU A 72 -3.33 23.89 -0.79
C GLU A 72 -3.44 23.08 -2.08
N GLU A 73 -2.34 22.59 -2.67
CA GLU A 73 -2.40 21.78 -3.89
C GLU A 73 -3.24 20.51 -3.66
N VAL A 74 -3.05 19.83 -2.53
CA VAL A 74 -3.83 18.64 -2.15
C VAL A 74 -5.30 19.02 -1.89
N ILE A 75 -5.56 20.15 -1.24
CA ILE A 75 -6.93 20.63 -1.02
C ILE A 75 -7.64 20.92 -2.36
N ASN A 76 -6.93 21.48 -3.33
CA ASN A 76 -7.47 21.74 -4.67
C ASN A 76 -7.77 20.46 -5.44
N VAL A 77 -6.97 19.40 -5.27
CA VAL A 77 -7.29 18.05 -5.79
C VAL A 77 -8.61 17.55 -5.20
N GLY A 78 -8.79 17.63 -3.89
CA GLY A 78 -10.03 17.22 -3.23
C GLY A 78 -11.25 18.00 -3.73
N LYS A 79 -11.14 19.33 -3.81
CA LYS A 79 -12.18 20.20 -4.39
C LYS A 79 -12.48 19.84 -5.84
N TYR A 80 -11.46 19.50 -6.64
CA TYR A 80 -11.63 19.09 -8.03
C TYR A 80 -12.45 17.80 -8.15
N ILE A 81 -12.10 16.76 -7.38
CA ILE A 81 -12.84 15.48 -7.34
C ILE A 81 -14.32 15.72 -7.00
N VAL A 82 -14.58 16.48 -5.93
CA VAL A 82 -15.96 16.79 -5.49
C VAL A 82 -16.69 17.61 -6.56
N SER A 83 -16.03 18.58 -7.20
CA SER A 83 -16.66 19.39 -8.25
C SER A 83 -17.07 18.61 -9.48
N ARG A 84 -16.41 17.47 -9.74
CA ARG A 84 -16.73 16.52 -10.81
C ARG A 84 -17.84 15.54 -10.42
N GLY A 85 -18.32 15.56 -9.17
CA GLY A 85 -19.39 14.70 -8.69
C GLY A 85 -18.92 13.30 -8.26
N HIS A 86 -17.60 13.07 -8.15
CA HIS A 86 -17.05 11.82 -7.66
C HIS A 86 -16.98 11.78 -6.13
N ASP A 87 -16.91 10.57 -5.58
CA ASP A 87 -16.87 10.34 -4.15
C ASP A 87 -15.45 10.58 -3.61
N LEU A 88 -15.29 11.50 -2.66
CA LEU A 88 -14.01 11.83 -2.03
C LEU A 88 -13.97 11.23 -0.62
N GLN A 89 -12.91 10.49 -0.32
CA GLN A 89 -12.71 9.78 0.94
C GLN A 89 -11.29 9.99 1.47
N VAL A 90 -11.04 9.59 2.72
CA VAL A 90 -9.82 9.97 3.45
C VAL A 90 -8.74 8.91 3.31
N HIS A 91 -7.58 9.29 2.76
CA HIS A 91 -6.36 8.50 2.81
C HIS A 91 -5.32 9.17 3.73
N CYS A 92 -4.40 8.38 4.30
CA CYS A 92 -3.34 8.92 5.15
C CYS A 92 -2.09 8.05 5.20
N HIS A 93 -1.00 8.49 4.57
CA HIS A 93 0.34 7.99 4.90
C HIS A 93 0.86 8.72 6.15
N TYR A 94 0.70 8.06 7.31
CA TYR A 94 1.05 8.62 8.63
C TYR A 94 2.46 9.23 8.72
N THR A 95 3.41 8.73 7.94
CA THR A 95 4.78 9.28 7.84
C THR A 95 4.83 10.76 7.52
N PHE A 96 3.89 11.28 6.72
CA PHE A 96 3.91 12.70 6.34
C PHE A 96 3.48 13.62 7.48
N LEU A 97 2.86 13.06 8.53
CA LEU A 97 2.53 13.79 9.74
C LEU A 97 3.69 13.82 10.76
N GLU A 98 4.87 13.29 10.44
CA GLU A 98 6.00 13.18 11.38
C GLU A 98 6.30 14.48 12.12
N ARG A 99 6.40 15.58 11.37
CA ARG A 99 6.71 16.90 11.95
C ARG A 99 5.66 17.30 12.98
N LYS A 100 4.38 17.23 12.61
CA LYS A 100 3.24 17.57 13.48
C LYS A 100 3.17 16.69 14.71
N ILE A 101 3.35 15.38 14.52
CA ILE A 101 3.33 14.41 15.62
C ILE A 101 4.48 14.68 16.58
N ARG A 102 5.70 14.97 16.11
CA ARG A 102 6.83 15.28 16.99
C ARG A 102 6.68 16.61 17.73
N GLU A 103 6.02 17.60 17.12
CA GLU A 103 5.69 18.87 17.76
C GLU A 103 4.69 18.68 18.92
N CYS A 104 3.64 17.87 18.72
CA CYS A 104 2.59 17.63 19.73
C CYS A 104 2.94 16.53 20.74
N PHE A 105 3.71 15.52 20.32
CA PHE A 105 4.07 14.33 21.09
C PHE A 105 5.59 14.09 21.01
N PRO A 106 6.42 14.86 21.75
CA PRO A 106 7.88 14.76 21.67
C PRO A 106 8.46 13.37 21.99
N TYR A 107 7.70 12.57 22.75
CA TYR A 107 8.07 11.20 23.15
C TYR A 107 7.42 10.12 22.28
N ALA A 108 6.75 10.49 21.18
CA ALA A 108 6.18 9.54 20.24
C ALA A 108 7.26 8.55 19.76
N GLY A 109 6.85 7.29 19.55
CA GLY A 109 7.72 6.24 19.07
C GLY A 109 8.53 6.69 17.84
N LYS A 110 9.81 6.32 17.77
CA LYS A 110 10.68 6.74 16.65
C LYS A 110 10.15 6.25 15.30
N SER A 111 9.55 5.07 15.29
CA SER A 111 8.89 4.48 14.14
C SER A 111 7.45 4.94 14.06
N TYR A 112 7.01 5.40 12.90
CA TYR A 112 5.61 5.77 12.66
C TYR A 112 4.64 4.60 12.81
N TYR A 113 5.15 3.36 12.79
CA TYR A 113 4.37 2.16 13.05
C TYR A 113 3.78 2.16 14.47
N ALA A 114 4.44 2.81 15.43
CA ALA A 114 3.93 2.93 16.79
C ALA A 114 2.82 4.00 16.92
N TRP A 115 2.67 4.89 15.94
CA TRP A 115 1.77 6.05 16.06
C TRP A 115 0.30 5.64 15.96
N TYR A 116 -0.05 4.71 15.06
CA TYR A 116 -1.41 4.21 14.93
C TYR A 116 -1.76 3.10 15.95
N GLU A 117 -0.79 2.67 16.75
CA GLU A 117 -0.97 1.80 17.93
C GLU A 117 -1.28 2.61 19.21
N ASP A 118 -0.94 3.90 19.21
CA ASP A 118 -1.16 4.84 20.31
C ASP A 118 -2.51 5.57 20.14
N GLU A 119 -3.35 5.56 21.18
CA GLU A 119 -4.70 6.12 21.09
C GLU A 119 -4.72 7.66 20.97
N GLU A 120 -3.78 8.37 21.60
CA GLU A 120 -3.71 9.85 21.53
C GLU A 120 -3.16 10.30 20.18
N ILE A 121 -2.08 9.67 19.72
CA ILE A 121 -1.49 9.99 18.41
C ILE A 121 -2.47 9.60 17.29
N SER A 122 -3.13 8.43 17.38
CA SER A 122 -4.17 8.03 16.42
C SER A 122 -5.29 9.06 16.35
N SER A 123 -5.78 9.53 17.51
CA SER A 123 -6.81 10.57 17.55
C SER A 123 -6.34 11.84 16.84
N TYR A 124 -5.12 12.30 17.11
CA TYR A 124 -4.56 13.49 16.46
C TYR A 124 -4.44 13.33 14.94
N MET A 125 -3.93 12.19 14.46
CA MET A 125 -3.78 11.94 13.01
C MET A 125 -5.13 11.98 12.29
N ILE A 126 -6.17 11.40 12.89
CA ILE A 126 -7.52 11.40 12.30
C ILE A 126 -8.10 12.82 12.31
N ASP A 127 -7.99 13.56 13.42
CA ASP A 127 -8.46 14.95 13.49
C ASP A 127 -7.81 15.82 12.41
N TYR A 128 -6.50 15.69 12.24
CA TYR A 128 -5.78 16.40 11.19
C TYR A 128 -6.35 16.10 9.80
N CYS A 129 -6.52 14.81 9.46
CA CYS A 129 -7.01 14.41 8.14
C CYS A 129 -8.46 14.85 7.91
N LEU A 130 -9.32 14.72 8.91
CA LEU A 130 -10.71 15.16 8.84
C LEU A 130 -10.81 16.69 8.67
N GLU A 131 -9.94 17.45 9.34
CA GLU A 131 -9.86 18.90 9.15
C GLU A 131 -9.55 19.26 7.69
N GLN A 132 -8.56 18.58 7.07
CA GLN A 132 -8.21 18.85 5.68
C GLN A 132 -9.31 18.38 4.71
N TYR A 133 -9.91 17.22 4.96
CA TYR A 133 -11.04 16.71 4.20
C TYR A 133 -12.22 17.69 4.21
N HIS A 134 -12.54 18.27 5.36
CA HIS A 134 -13.61 19.25 5.49
C HIS A 134 -13.36 20.57 4.74
N LYS A 135 -12.11 20.89 4.37
CA LYS A 135 -11.81 22.04 3.49
C LYS A 135 -12.18 21.79 2.04
N CYS A 136 -12.40 20.53 1.65
CA CYS A 136 -12.70 20.13 0.28
C CYS A 136 -14.21 20.03 -0.02
N ILE A 137 -15.01 19.75 1.00
CA ILE A 137 -16.46 19.51 0.87
C ILE A 137 -17.25 20.75 1.32
N LYS A 138 -18.37 21.03 0.66
CA LYS A 138 -19.26 22.16 1.02
C LYS A 138 -20.22 21.81 2.14
N GLU A 139 -20.68 20.56 2.16
CA GLU A 139 -21.57 19.99 3.15
C GLU A 139 -20.86 18.80 3.79
N LYS A 140 -21.17 18.49 5.05
CA LYS A 140 -20.61 17.29 5.68
C LYS A 140 -21.09 16.07 4.90
N GLY A 141 -20.15 15.31 4.35
CA GLY A 141 -20.46 14.03 3.69
C GLY A 141 -21.16 13.10 4.67
N GLU A 142 -22.17 12.38 4.19
CA GLU A 142 -23.02 11.52 5.03
C GLU A 142 -22.24 10.34 5.60
N PHE A 143 -21.30 9.78 4.82
CA PHE A 143 -20.43 8.70 5.23
C PHE A 143 -18.96 9.00 4.88
N ILE A 144 -18.12 9.09 5.91
CA ILE A 144 -16.67 9.21 5.75
C ILE A 144 -16.05 7.82 5.88
N ILE A 145 -15.17 7.50 4.95
CA ILE A 145 -14.47 6.23 4.84
C ILE A 145 -12.99 6.53 4.88
N PHE A 146 -12.27 5.74 5.68
CA PHE A 146 -10.85 5.91 5.88
C PHE A 146 -10.07 4.78 5.22
N ARG A 147 -8.90 5.08 4.68
CA ARG A 147 -7.91 4.08 4.24
C ARG A 147 -6.52 4.52 4.71
N GLY A 148 -5.89 3.72 5.54
CA GLY A 148 -4.51 3.93 5.95
C GLY A 148 -3.54 3.66 4.81
N GLY A 149 -2.55 4.54 4.65
CA GLY A 149 -1.44 4.38 3.71
C GLY A 149 -0.72 3.06 3.94
N GLU A 150 -0.32 2.38 2.85
CA GLU A 150 0.18 1.00 2.88
C GLU A 150 -0.70 0.01 3.67
N TYR A 151 -2.02 0.24 3.72
CA TYR A 151 -2.99 -0.59 4.43
C TYR A 151 -2.69 -0.69 5.92
N ARG A 152 -2.19 0.40 6.52
CA ARG A 152 -1.76 0.43 7.92
C ARG A 152 -2.91 0.79 8.83
N PHE A 153 -3.23 -0.13 9.73
CA PHE A 153 -4.24 0.05 10.77
C PHE A 153 -3.94 -0.85 11.97
N ASP A 154 -4.46 -0.48 13.14
CA ASP A 154 -4.42 -1.25 14.40
C ASP A 154 -5.67 -0.92 15.23
N LYS A 155 -5.87 -1.63 16.35
CA LYS A 155 -6.99 -1.44 17.28
C LYS A 155 -7.14 0.01 17.75
N ALA A 156 -6.04 0.71 18.04
CA ALA A 156 -6.11 2.09 18.52
C ALA A 156 -6.72 3.04 17.48
N ILE A 157 -6.20 3.04 16.26
CA ILE A 157 -6.75 3.88 15.19
C ILE A 157 -8.19 3.47 14.81
N LEU A 158 -8.52 2.18 14.72
CA LEU A 158 -9.89 1.73 14.41
C LEU A 158 -10.91 2.18 15.48
N LYS A 159 -10.54 2.16 16.76
CA LYS A 159 -11.38 2.74 17.83
C LYS A 159 -11.60 4.24 17.62
N LYS A 160 -10.51 4.98 17.35
CA LYS A 160 -10.58 6.44 17.18
C LYS A 160 -11.34 6.86 15.93
N LEU A 161 -11.26 6.08 14.84
CA LEU A 161 -12.09 6.30 13.65
C LEU A 161 -13.58 6.25 14.02
N LYS A 162 -13.99 5.21 14.75
CA LYS A 162 -15.38 5.06 15.20
C LYS A 162 -15.81 6.19 16.13
N GLU A 163 -14.99 6.54 17.13
CA GLU A 163 -15.26 7.64 18.07
C GLU A 163 -15.47 8.98 17.36
N LYS A 164 -14.78 9.20 16.23
CA LYS A 164 -14.84 10.44 15.43
C LYS A 164 -15.90 10.42 14.33
N GLY A 165 -16.75 9.39 14.29
CA GLY A 165 -17.87 9.30 13.35
C GLY A 165 -17.48 8.87 11.94
N VAL A 166 -16.30 8.27 11.74
CA VAL A 166 -15.97 7.58 10.49
C VAL A 166 -16.87 6.36 10.37
N ALA A 167 -17.50 6.19 9.20
CA ALA A 167 -18.49 5.16 8.95
C ALA A 167 -17.86 3.80 8.66
N ALA A 168 -16.75 3.79 7.91
CA ALA A 168 -16.02 2.58 7.55
C ALA A 168 -14.51 2.80 7.44
N ASP A 169 -13.76 1.72 7.61
CA ASP A 169 -12.36 1.61 7.18
C ASP A 169 -12.28 0.71 5.94
N SER A 170 -11.27 0.96 5.10
CA SER A 170 -10.94 0.16 3.91
C SER A 170 -9.44 -0.10 3.85
N SER A 171 -8.83 -0.32 5.03
CA SER A 171 -7.41 -0.63 5.16
C SER A 171 -7.14 -2.12 5.21
N TYR A 172 -8.17 -2.95 5.35
CA TYR A 172 -8.00 -4.39 5.41
C TYR A 172 -7.63 -4.97 4.04
N HIS A 173 -6.47 -5.62 3.96
CA HIS A 173 -5.89 -6.10 2.70
C HIS A 173 -5.02 -7.36 2.93
N TYR A 174 -4.71 -8.15 1.90
CA TYR A 174 -3.90 -9.38 2.11
C TYR A 174 -2.50 -9.10 2.68
N MET A 175 -2.00 -7.88 2.50
CA MET A 175 -0.77 -7.45 3.15
C MET A 175 -0.96 -7.21 4.65
N ARG A 176 -2.15 -6.84 5.13
CA ARG A 176 -2.42 -6.46 6.53
C ARG A 176 -3.85 -6.84 6.94
N PRO A 177 -4.04 -7.64 8.00
CA PRO A 177 -3.13 -7.91 9.11
C PRO A 177 -2.20 -9.14 8.87
N PHE A 178 -1.47 -9.58 9.90
CA PHE A 178 -0.46 -10.66 9.79
C PHE A 178 -1.03 -12.03 9.43
N LYS A 179 -2.08 -12.46 10.14
CA LYS A 179 -2.93 -13.57 9.73
C LYS A 179 -3.86 -13.01 8.68
N LYS A 180 -4.14 -13.72 7.60
CA LYS A 180 -5.07 -13.26 6.55
C LYS A 180 -6.47 -13.80 6.83
N PRO A 181 -7.35 -13.13 7.60
CA PRO A 181 -8.77 -13.37 7.43
C PRO A 181 -9.17 -12.96 6.01
N VAL A 182 -9.58 -13.93 5.22
CA VAL A 182 -10.08 -13.71 3.86
C VAL A 182 -11.59 -13.57 4.02
N GLN A 183 -12.07 -12.33 4.19
CA GLN A 183 -13.48 -12.04 4.50
C GLN A 183 -14.02 -10.97 3.54
N LYS A 184 -15.33 -11.03 3.27
CA LYS A 184 -16.07 -9.92 2.66
C LYS A 184 -16.33 -8.83 3.70
N GLN A 185 -17.13 -7.81 3.38
CA GLN A 185 -17.47 -6.74 4.33
C GLN A 185 -17.95 -7.28 5.69
N PHE A 186 -17.47 -6.69 6.78
CA PHE A 186 -17.77 -7.10 8.16
C PHE A 186 -17.74 -5.88 9.09
N PHE A 187 -18.34 -5.99 10.28
CA PHE A 187 -18.18 -5.00 11.35
C PHE A 187 -17.09 -5.44 12.32
N PHE A 188 -16.24 -4.51 12.76
CA PHE A 188 -15.46 -4.74 13.98
C PHE A 188 -16.37 -4.75 15.21
N GLU A 189 -15.91 -5.33 16.32
CA GLU A 189 -16.63 -5.36 17.59
C GLU A 189 -17.05 -3.99 18.14
N ASN A 190 -16.41 -2.89 17.69
CA ASN A 190 -16.79 -1.52 18.04
C ASN A 190 -17.86 -0.92 17.10
N GLY A 191 -18.35 -1.68 16.12
CA GLY A 191 -19.34 -1.26 15.13
C GLY A 191 -18.78 -0.37 14.02
N LEU A 192 -17.47 -0.33 13.80
CA LEU A 192 -16.89 0.25 12.58
C LEU A 192 -17.01 -0.77 11.44
N LEU A 193 -17.57 -0.37 10.30
CA LEU A 193 -17.62 -1.22 9.11
C LEU A 193 -16.22 -1.34 8.50
N GLU A 194 -15.84 -2.53 8.07
CA GLU A 194 -14.69 -2.75 7.20
C GLU A 194 -15.16 -3.05 5.78
N LEU A 195 -14.53 -2.40 4.81
CA LEU A 195 -14.63 -2.68 3.38
C LEU A 195 -13.29 -3.22 2.88
N PRO A 196 -13.04 -4.54 3.00
CA PRO A 196 -11.79 -5.15 2.60
C PRO A 196 -11.46 -4.88 1.13
N VAL A 197 -10.20 -4.57 0.84
CA VAL A 197 -9.71 -4.50 -0.54
C VAL A 197 -9.77 -5.90 -1.14
N GLY A 198 -10.40 -6.00 -2.32
CA GLY A 198 -10.81 -7.26 -2.89
C GLY A 198 -9.63 -8.21 -3.17
N ILE A 199 -9.76 -9.45 -2.70
CA ILE A 199 -8.78 -10.52 -2.88
C ILE A 199 -9.52 -11.81 -3.20
N VAL A 200 -9.00 -12.60 -4.13
CA VAL A 200 -9.33 -14.02 -4.27
C VAL A 200 -8.26 -14.82 -3.51
N PRO A 201 -8.63 -15.61 -2.49
CA PRO A 201 -7.67 -16.41 -1.73
C PRO A 201 -6.96 -17.46 -2.58
N GLU A 202 -5.83 -17.94 -2.07
CA GLU A 202 -5.17 -19.12 -2.62
C GLU A 202 -6.10 -20.34 -2.53
N TRP A 203 -6.24 -21.07 -3.65
CA TRP A 203 -7.06 -22.28 -3.70
C TRP A 203 -6.42 -23.32 -4.63
N ASN A 204 -6.25 -24.56 -4.17
CA ASN A 204 -5.69 -25.67 -4.96
C ASN A 204 -4.40 -25.32 -5.73
N LYS A 205 -3.44 -24.64 -5.08
CA LYS A 205 -2.17 -24.17 -5.66
C LYS A 205 -2.31 -23.04 -6.71
N VAL A 206 -3.51 -22.49 -6.91
CA VAL A 206 -3.69 -21.23 -7.64
C VAL A 206 -3.36 -20.10 -6.68
N PRO A 207 -2.38 -19.24 -7.01
CA PRO A 207 -1.95 -18.17 -6.12
C PRO A 207 -3.08 -17.18 -5.85
N GLU A 208 -2.99 -16.51 -4.71
CA GLU A 208 -3.88 -15.39 -4.39
C GLU A 208 -3.84 -14.31 -5.48
N LYS A 209 -4.99 -13.69 -5.75
CA LYS A 209 -5.12 -12.59 -6.73
C LYS A 209 -5.82 -11.40 -6.10
N SER A 210 -5.18 -10.24 -6.10
CA SER A 210 -5.76 -8.96 -5.66
C SER A 210 -6.60 -8.35 -6.78
N LEU A 211 -7.70 -7.68 -6.41
CA LEU A 211 -8.43 -6.77 -7.29
C LEU A 211 -7.72 -5.41 -7.33
N ASN A 212 -6.53 -5.39 -7.92
CA ASN A 212 -5.73 -4.19 -8.09
C ASN A 212 -5.36 -4.01 -9.56
N PHE A 213 -5.75 -2.87 -10.13
CA PHE A 213 -5.55 -2.53 -11.53
C PHE A 213 -4.08 -2.52 -11.96
N ASN A 214 -3.17 -2.28 -11.01
CA ASN A 214 -1.74 -2.18 -11.26
C ASN A 214 -1.01 -3.53 -11.15
N GLU A 215 -1.73 -4.63 -10.98
CA GLU A 215 -1.12 -5.96 -10.97
C GLU A 215 -0.57 -6.32 -12.35
N PRO A 216 0.64 -6.92 -12.46
CA PRO A 216 1.25 -7.21 -13.75
C PRO A 216 0.41 -8.09 -14.70
N TYR A 217 -0.48 -8.93 -14.17
CA TYR A 217 -1.37 -9.78 -14.96
C TYR A 217 -2.70 -9.09 -15.35
N LEU A 218 -2.95 -7.88 -14.84
CA LEU A 218 -4.11 -7.04 -15.16
C LEU A 218 -3.72 -5.75 -15.88
N TYR A 219 -2.43 -5.51 -16.10
CA TYR A 219 -1.92 -4.26 -16.64
C TYR A 219 -1.36 -4.44 -18.06
N PRO A 220 -1.80 -3.64 -19.05
CA PRO A 220 -1.42 -3.81 -20.44
C PRO A 220 -0.11 -3.08 -20.74
N GLU A 221 0.84 -3.75 -21.40
CA GLU A 221 2.08 -3.13 -21.89
C GLU A 221 1.95 -2.71 -23.37
N LYS A 222 1.03 -3.36 -24.09
CA LYS A 222 0.66 -3.06 -25.47
C LYS A 222 -0.84 -3.29 -25.68
N ARG A 223 -1.36 -2.77 -26.79
CA ARG A 223 -2.80 -2.83 -27.11
C ARG A 223 -3.38 -4.25 -27.13
N ASP A 224 -2.64 -5.23 -27.64
CA ASP A 224 -3.10 -6.63 -27.73
C ASP A 224 -3.30 -7.26 -26.35
N ASP A 225 -2.68 -6.72 -25.29
CA ASP A 225 -2.83 -7.24 -23.93
C ASP A 225 -4.22 -6.92 -23.35
N ILE A 226 -4.93 -5.93 -23.89
CA ILE A 226 -6.24 -5.49 -23.36
C ILE A 226 -7.24 -6.65 -23.32
N ALA A 227 -7.34 -7.44 -24.39
CA ALA A 227 -8.25 -8.58 -24.43
C ALA A 227 -7.90 -9.66 -23.39
N ILE A 228 -6.59 -9.84 -23.14
CA ILE A 228 -6.09 -10.77 -22.13
C ILE A 228 -6.45 -10.27 -20.73
N CYS A 229 -6.17 -8.99 -20.44
CA CYS A 229 -6.51 -8.37 -19.15
C CYS A 229 -8.01 -8.44 -18.87
N LEU A 230 -8.88 -8.16 -19.84
CA LEU A 230 -10.33 -8.27 -19.68
C LEU A 230 -10.79 -9.70 -19.32
N SER A 231 -10.19 -10.71 -19.95
CA SER A 231 -10.48 -12.12 -19.63
C SER A 231 -10.02 -12.50 -18.21
N GLU A 232 -8.87 -11.98 -17.79
CA GLU A 232 -8.36 -12.15 -16.42
C GLU A 232 -9.26 -11.45 -15.39
N TYR A 233 -9.71 -10.22 -15.65
CA TYR A 233 -10.69 -9.53 -14.79
C TYR A 233 -11.98 -10.33 -14.64
N GLU A 234 -12.50 -10.89 -15.72
CA GLU A 234 -13.73 -11.69 -15.67
C GLU A 234 -13.53 -12.95 -14.82
N THR A 235 -12.38 -13.59 -14.94
CA THR A 235 -12.02 -14.75 -14.14
C THR A 235 -11.92 -14.40 -12.66
N ILE A 236 -11.27 -13.29 -12.32
CA ILE A 236 -11.06 -12.90 -10.92
C ILE A 236 -12.36 -12.44 -10.27
N LEU A 237 -13.14 -11.59 -10.93
CA LEU A 237 -14.44 -11.14 -10.39
C LEU A 237 -15.38 -12.33 -10.19
N ARG A 238 -15.45 -13.26 -11.15
CA ARG A 238 -16.24 -14.49 -10.99
C ARG A 238 -15.75 -15.32 -9.80
N SER A 239 -14.44 -15.49 -9.65
CA SER A 239 -13.86 -16.23 -8.51
C SER A 239 -14.13 -15.53 -7.18
N PHE A 240 -14.07 -14.20 -7.13
CA PHE A 240 -14.38 -13.40 -5.94
C PHE A 240 -15.82 -13.64 -5.50
N TYR A 241 -16.80 -13.44 -6.39
CA TYR A 241 -18.22 -13.63 -6.03
C TYR A 241 -18.58 -15.10 -5.78
N ASN A 242 -17.90 -16.06 -6.41
CA ASN A 242 -18.04 -17.48 -6.06
C ASN A 242 -17.51 -17.77 -4.65
N CYS A 243 -16.46 -17.08 -4.21
CA CYS A 243 -15.85 -17.28 -2.90
C CYS A 243 -16.67 -16.64 -1.78
N TYR A 244 -17.19 -15.43 -2.01
CA TYR A 244 -17.80 -14.62 -0.95
C TYR A 244 -19.32 -14.47 -1.05
N GLY A 245 -19.92 -14.88 -2.17
CA GLY A 245 -21.32 -14.64 -2.49
C GLY A 245 -21.51 -13.40 -3.37
N SER A 246 -22.67 -13.33 -4.04
CA SER A 246 -23.03 -12.20 -4.92
C SER A 246 -23.37 -10.92 -4.17
N ASP A 247 -23.61 -11.01 -2.87
CA ASP A 247 -23.84 -9.90 -1.94
C ASP A 247 -22.52 -9.29 -1.43
N ALA A 248 -21.36 -9.89 -1.75
CA ALA A 248 -20.06 -9.33 -1.42
C ALA A 248 -19.76 -8.05 -2.21
N LEU A 249 -19.15 -7.07 -1.55
CA LEU A 249 -18.68 -5.84 -2.18
C LEU A 249 -17.24 -6.02 -2.69
N ALA A 250 -17.05 -6.09 -4.00
CA ALA A 250 -15.72 -6.16 -4.57
C ALA A 250 -15.07 -4.77 -4.61
N VAL A 251 -14.11 -4.50 -3.71
CA VAL A 251 -13.34 -3.25 -3.72
C VAL A 251 -12.15 -3.39 -4.67
N MET A 252 -12.20 -2.71 -5.82
CA MET A 252 -11.10 -2.68 -6.79
C MET A 252 -10.23 -1.44 -6.56
N LEU A 253 -8.92 -1.66 -6.49
CA LEU A 253 -7.94 -0.60 -6.29
C LEU A 253 -7.31 -0.13 -7.60
N MET A 254 -7.25 1.18 -7.75
CA MET A 254 -6.37 1.90 -8.65
C MET A 254 -5.56 2.91 -7.81
N HIS A 255 -4.52 3.47 -8.39
CA HIS A 255 -3.90 4.70 -7.91
C HIS A 255 -4.09 5.82 -8.94
N SER A 256 -3.99 7.07 -8.50
CA SER A 256 -4.05 8.24 -9.40
C SER A 256 -3.01 8.21 -10.53
N TRP A 257 -1.87 7.56 -10.31
CA TRP A 257 -0.82 7.35 -11.31
C TRP A 257 -1.01 6.10 -12.18
N SER A 258 -2.12 5.33 -12.07
CA SER A 258 -2.26 4.04 -12.77
C SER A 258 -2.13 4.14 -14.29
N PHE A 259 -2.46 5.29 -14.89
CA PHE A 259 -2.26 5.55 -16.32
C PHE A 259 -0.92 6.23 -16.64
N CYS A 260 -0.07 6.46 -15.63
CA CYS A 260 1.26 7.08 -15.71
C CYS A 260 2.39 6.10 -15.37
N PHE A 261 2.12 4.79 -15.43
CA PHE A 261 3.11 3.74 -15.20
C PHE A 261 3.60 3.12 -16.53
N GLU A 262 4.88 3.31 -16.82
CA GLU A 262 5.57 2.67 -17.93
C GLU A 262 6.71 1.81 -17.37
N LYS A 263 6.67 0.51 -17.64
CA LYS A 263 7.52 -0.48 -16.96
C LYS A 263 9.02 -0.21 -17.14
N LYS A 264 9.47 0.17 -18.33
CA LYS A 264 10.87 0.46 -18.61
C LYS A 264 11.32 1.72 -17.87
N ARG A 265 10.52 2.81 -17.93
CA ARG A 265 10.76 4.04 -17.14
C ARG A 265 10.90 3.73 -15.65
N PHE A 266 9.98 2.96 -15.09
CA PHE A 266 10.03 2.59 -13.68
C PHE A 266 11.26 1.74 -13.34
N GLN A 267 11.66 0.80 -14.21
CA GLN A 267 12.88 0.01 -14.01
C GLN A 267 14.16 0.85 -14.06
N GLU A 268 14.22 1.88 -14.90
CA GLU A 268 15.38 2.74 -15.07
C GLU A 268 15.54 3.76 -13.94
N THR A 269 14.43 4.34 -13.47
CA THR A 269 14.49 5.49 -12.54
C THR A 269 13.73 5.28 -11.23
N GLY A 270 12.85 4.30 -11.14
CA GLY A 270 11.89 4.15 -10.04
C GLY A 270 10.71 5.12 -10.12
N TYR A 271 10.58 5.89 -11.20
CA TYR A 271 9.52 6.90 -11.34
C TYR A 271 8.30 6.37 -12.09
N ILE A 272 7.15 6.92 -11.73
CA ILE A 272 5.82 6.66 -12.29
C ILE A 272 5.30 7.97 -12.90
N ASP A 273 6.09 8.50 -13.83
CA ASP A 273 5.90 9.82 -14.45
C ASP A 273 5.86 9.73 -15.98
N ARG A 274 5.35 8.62 -16.51
CA ARG A 274 5.22 8.42 -17.97
C ARG A 274 3.91 7.75 -18.33
N PRO A 275 3.06 8.39 -19.16
CA PRO A 275 1.78 7.83 -19.55
C PRO A 275 1.88 6.47 -20.23
N ASN A 276 0.93 5.60 -19.88
CA ASN A 276 0.60 4.38 -20.59
C ASN A 276 -0.80 4.51 -21.21
N PRO A 277 -0.90 4.80 -22.52
CA PRO A 277 -2.20 4.96 -23.17
C PRO A 277 -3.03 3.69 -23.17
N TYR A 278 -2.41 2.51 -23.14
CA TYR A 278 -3.12 1.23 -23.14
C TYR A 278 -3.82 0.97 -21.81
N ALA A 279 -3.31 1.51 -20.70
CA ALA A 279 -3.97 1.41 -19.40
C ALA A 279 -5.27 2.22 -19.38
N ALA A 280 -5.26 3.42 -19.96
CA ALA A 280 -6.48 4.22 -20.12
C ALA A 280 -7.48 3.55 -21.08
N GLU A 281 -7.01 3.00 -22.21
CA GLU A 281 -7.87 2.25 -23.14
C GLU A 281 -8.47 1.00 -22.48
N LEU A 282 -7.67 0.25 -21.70
CA LEU A 282 -8.15 -0.90 -20.93
C LEU A 282 -9.25 -0.50 -19.95
N PHE A 283 -9.10 0.62 -19.23
CA PHE A 283 -10.14 1.06 -18.27
C PHE A 283 -11.46 1.39 -18.97
N ASP A 284 -11.41 2.07 -20.12
CA ASP A 284 -12.60 2.33 -20.95
C ASP A 284 -13.25 1.03 -21.45
N CYS A 285 -12.43 0.09 -21.95
CA CYS A 285 -12.90 -1.23 -22.37
C CYS A 285 -13.46 -2.06 -21.19
N PHE A 286 -12.86 -1.96 -20.00
CA PHE A 286 -13.30 -2.65 -18.80
C PHE A 286 -14.70 -2.21 -18.39
N LEU A 287 -14.93 -0.90 -18.25
CA LEU A 287 -16.26 -0.38 -17.92
C LEU A 287 -17.29 -0.76 -18.99
N THR A 288 -16.91 -0.67 -20.27
CA THR A 288 -17.77 -1.10 -21.40
C THR A 288 -18.16 -2.57 -21.30
N TYR A 289 -17.20 -3.45 -21.01
CA TYR A 289 -17.38 -4.89 -21.00
C TYR A 289 -18.18 -5.38 -19.79
N PHE A 290 -18.02 -4.73 -18.63
CA PHE A 290 -18.62 -5.16 -17.37
C PHE A 290 -19.92 -4.43 -17.00
N LYS A 291 -20.32 -3.36 -17.69
CA LYS A 291 -21.55 -2.58 -17.38
C LYS A 291 -22.82 -3.43 -17.23
N ASP A 292 -22.93 -4.55 -17.96
CA ASP A 292 -24.09 -5.44 -17.92
C ASP A 292 -23.92 -6.62 -16.95
N LYS A 293 -22.72 -6.79 -16.38
CA LYS A 293 -22.34 -7.91 -15.53
C LYS A 293 -22.15 -7.53 -14.06
N VAL A 294 -21.75 -6.28 -13.81
CA VAL A 294 -21.41 -5.75 -12.49
C VAL A 294 -22.08 -4.39 -12.32
N ASP A 295 -22.55 -4.10 -11.11
CA ASP A 295 -23.01 -2.77 -10.74
C ASP A 295 -21.85 -1.99 -10.11
N PHE A 296 -21.40 -0.93 -10.78
CA PHE A 296 -20.30 -0.11 -10.28
C PHE A 296 -20.86 1.02 -9.40
N ILE A 297 -20.47 1.00 -8.13
CA ILE A 297 -20.92 1.97 -7.13
C ILE A 297 -19.74 2.65 -6.46
N CYS A 298 -19.96 3.85 -5.90
CA CYS A 298 -18.99 4.45 -5.00
C CYS A 298 -19.13 3.88 -3.59
N ALA A 299 -18.08 4.06 -2.79
CA ALA A 299 -17.99 3.54 -1.42
C ALA A 299 -19.05 4.17 -0.50
N GLY A 300 -19.34 5.47 -0.63
CA GLY A 300 -20.43 6.11 0.11
C GLY A 300 -21.79 5.42 -0.10
N LYS A 301 -22.17 5.17 -1.36
CA LYS A 301 -23.41 4.45 -1.71
C LYS A 301 -23.43 3.00 -1.24
N ALA A 302 -22.25 2.36 -1.18
CA ALA A 302 -22.15 1.01 -0.67
C ALA A 302 -22.54 0.93 0.82
N ILE A 303 -22.24 1.96 1.61
CA ILE A 303 -22.61 2.01 3.03
C ILE A 303 -24.12 2.20 3.19
N GLU A 304 -24.73 3.12 2.43
CA GLU A 304 -26.19 3.36 2.47
C GLU A 304 -27.01 2.08 2.27
N GLY A 305 -26.61 1.23 1.32
CA GLY A 305 -27.35 0.04 0.92
C GLY A 305 -27.13 -1.21 1.77
N HIS A 306 -26.05 -1.29 2.57
CA HIS A 306 -25.65 -2.52 3.27
C HIS A 306 -25.78 -2.45 4.80
N LEU A 307 -26.20 -1.32 5.38
CA LEU A 307 -26.48 -1.21 6.82
C LEU A 307 -27.67 -2.07 7.30
N SER A 308 -28.42 -2.74 6.41
CA SER A 308 -29.62 -3.52 6.73
C SER A 308 -29.49 -5.05 6.64
N GLU A 309 -28.35 -5.58 6.22
CA GLU A 309 -28.14 -7.04 6.06
C GLU A 309 -27.39 -7.66 7.25
N HIS A 310 -27.49 -8.99 7.43
CA HIS A 310 -26.72 -9.72 8.44
C HIS A 310 -25.23 -9.72 8.07
N ILE A 311 -24.51 -8.68 8.50
CA ILE A 311 -23.07 -8.54 8.37
C ILE A 311 -22.39 -9.12 9.61
N ASP A 312 -21.35 -9.94 9.40
CA ASP A 312 -20.59 -10.57 10.48
C ASP A 312 -19.91 -9.53 11.38
N VAL A 313 -19.74 -9.89 12.65
CA VAL A 313 -18.99 -9.08 13.62
C VAL A 313 -17.68 -9.80 13.98
N VAL A 314 -16.56 -9.13 13.72
CA VAL A 314 -15.21 -9.63 13.94
C VAL A 314 -14.57 -8.92 15.13
N LYS A 315 -14.03 -9.69 16.09
CA LYS A 315 -13.33 -9.13 17.24
C LYS A 315 -11.93 -8.66 16.86
N PHE A 316 -11.44 -7.62 17.53
CA PHE A 316 -10.09 -7.14 17.29
C PHE A 316 -9.03 -8.23 17.54
N GLU A 317 -9.25 -9.11 18.50
CA GLU A 317 -8.32 -10.19 18.84
C GLU A 317 -8.19 -11.24 17.71
N GLU A 318 -9.21 -11.41 16.87
CA GLU A 318 -9.19 -12.33 15.72
C GLU A 318 -8.34 -11.78 14.57
N VAL A 319 -8.24 -10.45 14.47
CA VAL A 319 -7.48 -9.72 13.45
C VAL A 319 -6.05 -9.47 13.91
N PHE A 320 -5.88 -9.09 15.18
CA PHE A 320 -4.61 -8.60 15.72
C PHE A 320 -3.87 -9.58 16.63
N GLU A 321 -4.30 -10.85 16.78
CA GLU A 321 -3.73 -11.91 17.66
C GLU A 321 -2.36 -11.53 18.29
N ARG A 322 -2.43 -10.72 19.36
CA ARG A 322 -1.27 -10.05 19.96
C ARG A 322 -0.14 -11.00 20.38
N PRO A 323 -0.38 -12.25 20.85
CA PRO A 323 0.71 -13.09 21.36
C PRO A 323 1.79 -13.39 20.32
N LYS A 324 1.42 -13.80 19.09
CA LYS A 324 2.39 -14.16 18.04
C LYS A 324 3.06 -12.92 17.43
N GLN A 325 2.31 -11.83 17.26
CA GLN A 325 2.88 -10.57 16.78
C GLN A 325 3.84 -9.96 17.80
N MET A 326 3.49 -10.02 19.09
CA MET A 326 4.35 -9.58 20.19
C MET A 326 5.55 -10.49 20.36
N GLU A 327 5.39 -11.81 20.24
CA GLU A 327 6.52 -12.76 20.25
C GLU A 327 7.50 -12.45 19.12
N LEU A 328 7.01 -12.28 17.89
CA LEU A 328 7.86 -11.92 16.76
C LEU A 328 8.48 -10.51 16.91
N LYS A 329 7.74 -9.54 17.47
CA LYS A 329 8.27 -8.21 17.79
C LYS A 329 9.40 -8.29 18.82
N ASN A 330 9.20 -9.04 19.92
CA ASN A 330 10.20 -9.27 20.96
C ASN A 330 11.42 -10.02 20.43
N GLU A 331 11.22 -10.95 19.50
CA GLU A 331 12.32 -11.65 18.83
C GLU A 331 13.11 -10.72 17.90
N LEU A 332 12.43 -9.84 17.16
CA LEU A 332 13.09 -8.84 16.33
C LEU A 332 13.81 -7.78 17.18
N GLU A 333 13.29 -7.47 18.38
CA GLU A 333 13.98 -6.67 19.40
C GLU A 333 15.27 -7.34 19.83
N HIS A 334 15.19 -8.61 20.23
CA HIS A 334 16.36 -9.37 20.62
C HIS A 334 17.38 -9.50 19.48
N LEU A 335 16.91 -9.72 18.25
CA LEU A 335 17.73 -9.76 17.07
C LEU A 335 18.43 -8.42 16.81
N GLU A 336 17.72 -7.30 16.95
CA GLU A 336 18.30 -5.96 16.83
C GLU A 336 19.45 -5.78 17.83
N GLU A 337 19.21 -6.06 19.12
CA GLU A 337 20.21 -5.96 20.17
C GLU A 337 21.42 -6.87 19.91
N LEU A 338 21.16 -8.11 19.50
CA LEU A 338 22.18 -9.08 19.15
C LEU A 338 23.07 -8.56 18.01
N VAL A 339 22.45 -8.09 16.92
CA VAL A 339 23.16 -7.56 15.75
C VAL A 339 23.99 -6.34 16.12
N ARG A 340 23.44 -5.40 16.91
CA ARG A 340 24.20 -4.24 17.40
C ARG A 340 25.41 -4.66 18.22
N LYS A 341 25.21 -5.60 19.15
CA LYS A 341 26.28 -6.10 20.04
C LYS A 341 27.38 -6.80 19.23
N LYS A 342 27.00 -7.67 18.30
CA LYS A 342 27.91 -8.46 17.45
C LYS A 342 28.64 -7.60 16.41
N ALA A 343 28.01 -6.55 15.92
CA ALA A 343 28.66 -5.61 15.01
C ALA A 343 29.90 -4.96 15.66
N GLY A 344 29.93 -4.75 16.97
CA GLY A 344 31.14 -4.32 17.67
C GLY A 344 31.73 -3.01 17.14
N GLY A 345 30.87 -2.07 16.72
CA GLY A 345 31.27 -0.80 16.10
C GLY A 345 31.39 -0.81 14.58
N ARG A 346 31.32 -1.98 13.93
CA ARG A 346 31.27 -2.11 12.46
C ARG A 346 29.96 -1.56 11.90
N LYS A 347 29.99 -1.13 10.64
CA LYS A 347 28.78 -0.66 9.93
C LYS A 347 27.89 -1.85 9.61
N ILE A 348 26.62 -1.79 10.00
CA ILE A 348 25.66 -2.85 9.72
C ILE A 348 25.05 -2.62 8.35
N VAL A 349 25.10 -3.63 7.48
CA VAL A 349 24.43 -3.62 6.17
C VAL A 349 23.40 -4.73 6.10
N ILE A 350 22.39 -4.58 5.26
CA ILE A 350 21.39 -5.62 5.02
C ILE A 350 21.64 -6.26 3.66
N TRP A 351 21.75 -7.58 3.62
CA TRP A 351 21.74 -8.33 2.37
C TRP A 351 20.39 -9.01 2.19
N GLY A 352 19.61 -8.54 1.22
CA GLY A 352 18.28 -9.04 0.91
C GLY A 352 17.27 -7.93 0.72
N ASN A 353 16.46 -8.05 -0.34
CA ASN A 353 15.38 -7.13 -0.68
C ASN A 353 14.20 -7.94 -1.26
N GLY A 354 13.34 -8.44 -0.38
CA GLY A 354 12.24 -9.32 -0.76
C GLY A 354 11.17 -9.37 0.31
N TRP A 355 10.21 -10.29 0.16
CA TRP A 355 9.04 -10.35 1.04
C TRP A 355 9.40 -10.60 2.52
N ILE A 356 10.46 -11.38 2.80
CA ILE A 356 10.96 -11.62 4.17
C ILE A 356 11.46 -10.30 4.78
N GLU A 357 12.29 -9.55 4.04
CA GLU A 357 12.76 -8.23 4.43
C GLU A 357 11.59 -7.28 4.65
N ALA A 358 10.65 -7.25 3.72
CA ALA A 358 9.49 -6.39 3.84
C ALA A 358 8.68 -6.73 5.08
N ARG A 359 8.54 -8.02 5.41
CA ARG A 359 7.82 -8.48 6.61
C ARG A 359 8.53 -8.09 7.90
N ILE A 360 9.86 -8.18 7.95
CA ILE A 360 10.67 -7.76 9.10
C ILE A 360 10.57 -6.24 9.28
N MET A 361 10.88 -5.44 8.26
CA MET A 361 10.87 -3.97 8.34
C MET A 361 9.53 -3.40 8.80
N ARG A 362 8.47 -4.10 8.41
CA ARG A 362 7.08 -3.78 8.67
C ARG A 362 6.63 -4.07 10.11
N ILE A 363 7.33 -4.95 10.82
CA ILE A 363 7.13 -5.22 12.25
C ILE A 363 8.10 -4.37 13.06
N ARG A 364 9.34 -4.25 12.58
CA ARG A 364 10.40 -3.48 13.20
C ARG A 364 11.31 -2.94 12.11
N ASP A 365 11.39 -1.61 11.97
CA ASP A 365 12.20 -0.96 10.94
C ASP A 365 13.70 -1.10 11.23
N MET A 366 14.23 -2.30 10.95
CA MET A 366 15.62 -2.66 11.20
C MET A 366 16.58 -1.79 10.40
N GLN A 367 16.18 -1.28 9.24
CA GLN A 367 17.00 -0.36 8.46
C GLN A 367 17.26 0.93 9.24
N LEU A 368 16.21 1.56 9.72
CA LEU A 368 16.32 2.81 10.46
C LEU A 368 17.01 2.59 11.79
N LEU A 369 16.59 1.56 12.52
CA LEU A 369 17.13 1.24 13.85
C LEU A 369 18.63 0.93 13.75
N LEU A 370 19.05 0.05 12.86
CA LEU A 370 20.46 -0.35 12.74
C LEU A 370 21.31 0.67 11.96
N ASN A 371 20.76 1.82 11.59
CA ASN A 371 21.43 2.87 10.82
C ASN A 371 22.11 2.33 9.55
N VAL A 372 21.35 1.58 8.76
CA VAL A 372 21.87 0.86 7.59
C VAL A 372 22.29 1.86 6.51
N PRO A 373 23.54 1.80 6.02
CA PRO A 373 24.04 2.75 5.02
C PRO A 373 23.67 2.35 3.60
N PHE A 374 23.51 1.05 3.32
CA PHE A 374 23.09 0.52 2.02
C PHE A 374 22.60 -0.93 2.15
N TYR A 375 21.86 -1.37 1.13
CA TYR A 375 21.44 -2.75 0.93
C TYR A 375 22.35 -3.46 -0.08
N ILE A 376 22.40 -4.78 0.04
CA ILE A 376 23.04 -5.65 -0.95
C ILE A 376 21.97 -6.52 -1.59
N SER A 377 21.96 -6.55 -2.91
CA SER A 377 21.06 -7.39 -3.70
C SER A 377 21.72 -7.81 -5.00
N ARG A 378 21.35 -8.99 -5.49
CA ARG A 378 21.66 -9.43 -6.86
C ARG A 378 21.09 -8.47 -7.90
N ASP A 379 19.95 -7.88 -7.61
CA ASP A 379 19.31 -6.89 -8.48
C ASP A 379 19.89 -5.49 -8.30
N GLY A 380 20.99 -5.30 -7.56
CA GLY A 380 21.62 -3.98 -7.38
C GLY A 380 22.07 -3.31 -8.69
N GLY A 381 22.27 -4.09 -9.75
CA GLY A 381 22.48 -3.56 -11.11
C GLY A 381 21.21 -2.96 -11.75
N LYS A 382 20.02 -3.42 -11.33
CA LYS A 382 18.71 -3.05 -11.88
C LYS A 382 17.89 -2.14 -10.95
N ARG A 383 18.11 -2.22 -9.64
CA ARG A 383 17.49 -1.39 -8.61
C ARG A 383 18.60 -0.73 -7.82
N LYS A 384 18.81 0.58 -8.02
CA LYS A 384 19.88 1.34 -7.36
C LYS A 384 19.49 1.87 -5.98
N THR A 385 18.19 1.82 -5.63
CA THR A 385 17.68 2.22 -4.31
C THR A 385 16.64 1.22 -3.79
N TRP A 386 16.56 1.09 -2.46
CA TRP A 386 15.57 0.29 -1.75
C TRP A 386 15.30 0.96 -0.40
N ARG A 387 14.02 1.26 -0.11
CA ARG A 387 13.60 1.97 1.12
C ARG A 387 14.41 3.24 1.43
N GLY A 388 14.72 4.01 0.38
CA GLY A 388 15.50 5.25 0.49
C GLY A 388 16.99 5.06 0.76
N LYS A 389 17.51 3.82 0.70
CA LYS A 389 18.94 3.51 0.82
C LYS A 389 19.53 3.05 -0.52
N PRO A 390 20.81 3.33 -0.79
CA PRO A 390 21.51 2.76 -1.94
C PRO A 390 21.46 1.23 -1.91
N VAL A 391 21.31 0.62 -3.07
CA VAL A 391 21.45 -0.84 -3.25
C VAL A 391 22.69 -1.07 -4.10
N LYS A 392 23.52 -2.00 -3.65
CA LYS A 392 24.75 -2.39 -4.33
C LYS A 392 24.70 -3.87 -4.69
N THR A 393 25.37 -4.26 -5.77
CA THR A 393 25.76 -5.66 -5.91
C THR A 393 26.80 -6.02 -4.86
N PHE A 394 27.05 -7.32 -4.68
CA PHE A 394 28.10 -7.77 -3.76
C PHE A 394 29.47 -7.21 -4.17
N GLU A 395 29.77 -7.20 -5.46
CA GLU A 395 31.02 -6.69 -6.03
C GLU A 395 31.14 -5.18 -5.84
N GLU A 396 30.06 -4.42 -6.10
CA GLU A 396 30.02 -2.95 -5.89
C GLU A 396 30.17 -2.56 -4.41
N SER A 397 29.76 -3.45 -3.50
CA SER A 397 29.74 -3.16 -2.06
C SER A 397 31.13 -3.11 -1.42
N GLN A 398 32.12 -3.81 -2.01
CA GLN A 398 33.46 -4.00 -1.45
C GLN A 398 33.42 -4.45 0.02
N LEU A 399 32.50 -5.37 0.33
CA LEU A 399 32.32 -5.90 1.67
C LEU A 399 33.61 -6.55 2.20
N ASN A 400 33.90 -6.29 3.47
CA ASN A 400 34.91 -7.00 4.24
C ASN A 400 34.49 -7.06 5.72
N PRO A 401 34.87 -8.13 6.44
CA PRO A 401 34.41 -8.39 7.81
C PRO A 401 35.02 -7.43 8.86
N GLU A 402 36.12 -6.74 8.53
CA GLU A 402 36.74 -5.75 9.44
C GLU A 402 35.89 -4.48 9.55
N LYS A 403 35.24 -4.07 8.47
CA LYS A 403 34.47 -2.82 8.38
C LYS A 403 32.96 -3.01 8.52
N TYR A 404 32.46 -4.17 8.13
CA TYR A 404 31.02 -4.41 8.01
C TYR A 404 30.56 -5.63 8.79
N TYR A 405 29.35 -5.52 9.33
CA TYR A 405 28.57 -6.65 9.82
C TYR A 405 27.35 -6.82 8.92
N VAL A 406 27.05 -8.05 8.50
CA VAL A 406 25.96 -8.31 7.54
C VAL A 406 24.76 -8.91 8.26
N LEU A 407 23.61 -8.24 8.18
CA LEU A 407 22.32 -8.84 8.48
C LEU A 407 21.76 -9.45 7.20
N LEU A 408 21.80 -10.77 7.10
CA LEU A 408 21.32 -11.51 5.92
C LEU A 408 19.83 -11.81 6.07
N ILE A 409 19.03 -11.24 5.18
CA ILE A 409 17.57 -11.38 5.10
C ILE A 409 17.19 -11.85 3.68
N ALA A 410 17.80 -12.93 3.24
CA ALA A 410 17.55 -13.52 1.93
C ALA A 410 17.07 -14.96 2.05
N ASN A 411 16.16 -15.36 1.14
CA ASN A 411 15.61 -16.71 1.11
C ASN A 411 16.72 -17.78 1.12
N THR A 412 16.54 -18.85 1.88
CA THR A 412 17.51 -19.96 2.01
C THR A 412 17.72 -20.71 0.70
N CYS A 413 16.79 -20.59 -0.26
CA CYS A 413 16.92 -21.14 -1.61
C CYS A 413 18.03 -20.50 -2.47
N PHE A 414 18.70 -19.45 -1.98
CA PHE A 414 19.86 -18.83 -2.62
C PHE A 414 21.16 -19.14 -1.84
N PRO A 415 21.70 -20.38 -1.92
CA PRO A 415 22.89 -20.77 -1.18
C PRO A 415 24.12 -19.93 -1.56
N GLU A 416 24.19 -19.46 -2.80
CA GLU A 416 25.31 -18.68 -3.33
C GLU A 416 25.59 -17.38 -2.55
N ILE A 417 24.58 -16.81 -1.88
CA ILE A 417 24.77 -15.60 -1.07
C ILE A 417 25.68 -15.91 0.13
N ARG A 418 25.46 -17.07 0.75
CA ARG A 418 26.24 -17.54 1.90
C ARG A 418 27.64 -17.94 1.45
N ASP A 419 27.74 -18.60 0.30
CA ASP A 419 29.03 -18.94 -0.30
C ASP A 419 29.87 -17.70 -0.60
N ASN A 420 29.25 -16.62 -1.10
CA ASN A 420 29.95 -15.37 -1.38
C ASN A 420 30.48 -14.70 -0.11
N LEU A 421 29.69 -14.69 0.97
CA LEU A 421 30.15 -14.19 2.28
C LEU A 421 31.33 -15.01 2.80
N GLN A 422 31.23 -16.34 2.77
CA GLN A 422 32.29 -17.23 3.21
C GLN A 422 33.58 -17.05 2.40
N LYS A 423 33.47 -16.96 1.06
CA LYS A 423 34.62 -16.70 0.17
C LYS A 423 35.28 -15.35 0.43
N ALA A 424 34.50 -14.35 0.87
CA ALA A 424 35.01 -13.05 1.29
C ALA A 424 35.50 -13.01 2.76
N GLY A 425 35.57 -14.17 3.42
CA GLY A 425 36.14 -14.31 4.76
C GLY A 425 35.18 -13.99 5.91
N PHE A 426 33.88 -13.80 5.65
CA PHE A 426 32.88 -13.62 6.70
C PHE A 426 32.57 -14.95 7.39
N LYS A 427 32.55 -14.94 8.73
CA LYS A 427 32.15 -16.09 9.55
C LYS A 427 30.73 -15.91 10.09
N GLU A 428 29.91 -16.94 9.98
CA GLU A 428 28.55 -16.95 10.53
C GLU A 428 28.60 -16.74 12.06
N ASP A 429 27.64 -15.99 12.60
CA ASP A 429 27.51 -15.61 14.02
C ASP A 429 28.63 -14.73 14.60
N LEU A 430 29.64 -14.40 13.79
CA LEU A 430 30.74 -13.50 14.13
C LEU A 430 30.74 -12.22 13.28
N ASP A 431 30.54 -12.37 11.97
CA ASP A 431 30.62 -11.28 10.99
C ASP A 431 29.31 -11.08 10.22
N TYR A 432 28.42 -12.07 10.25
CA TYR A 432 27.06 -11.95 9.74
C TYR A 432 26.07 -12.78 10.55
N TYR A 433 24.80 -12.37 10.51
CA TYR A 433 23.69 -13.12 11.07
C TYR A 433 22.66 -13.44 9.98
N ASP A 434 22.31 -14.72 9.83
CA ASP A 434 21.32 -15.19 8.87
C ASP A 434 19.92 -15.23 9.50
N ALA A 435 19.21 -14.11 9.41
CA ALA A 435 17.88 -13.95 9.97
C ALA A 435 16.85 -14.85 9.27
N ALA A 436 17.07 -15.19 7.99
CA ALA A 436 16.13 -16.03 7.25
C ALA A 436 16.05 -17.44 7.82
N ARG A 437 17.17 -18.03 8.26
CA ARG A 437 17.19 -19.38 8.87
C ARG A 437 16.33 -19.50 10.12
N PHE A 438 16.23 -18.44 10.91
CA PHE A 438 15.45 -18.45 12.16
C PHE A 438 14.01 -18.00 11.94
N LEU A 439 13.81 -17.00 11.07
CA LEU A 439 12.51 -16.36 10.91
C LEU A 439 11.62 -17.04 9.86
N LEU A 440 12.15 -17.79 8.89
CA LEU A 440 11.34 -18.42 7.82
C LEU A 440 10.22 -19.31 8.38
N ASN A 441 10.49 -20.13 9.41
CA ASN A 441 9.48 -21.02 9.99
C ASN A 441 8.40 -20.28 10.83
N LYS A 442 8.64 -19.02 11.18
CA LYS A 442 7.72 -18.18 11.99
C LYS A 442 7.05 -17.08 11.16
N LEU A 443 7.63 -16.77 10.00
CA LEU A 443 7.11 -15.83 9.01
C LEU A 443 6.27 -16.54 7.94
N LEU A 444 6.35 -17.87 7.81
CA LEU A 444 5.37 -18.71 7.12
C LEU A 444 4.23 -19.03 8.08
#